data_AF-F2ZAM2-F1
#
_entry.id   AF-F2ZAM2-F1
#
_cell.length_a   1.000
_cell.length_b   1.000
_cell.length_c   1.000
_cell.angle_alpha   90.00
_cell.angle_beta   90.00
_cell.angle_gamma   90.00
#
_symmetry.space_group_name_H-M   'P 1'
#
loop_
_entity.id
_entity.type
_entity.pdbx_description
1 polymer ?
#
loop_
_entity_poly.entity_id
_entity_poly.type
_entity_poly.pdbx_seq_one_letter_code
_entity_poly.pdbx_strand_id
1 'polypeptide(L)'
;QLQEFILHISQEYVLPQMVRDVITSFPQNSHPMAILIASFSSLAAYYCDQKTDGELECKLAVAKVASIVALIYRHITNQDFIQADVGLSYSKNFIHMMFDISSYKFTEIVDKALDVIFVLHADHEQNASTATVRMTGSSGPNLFACLAAGAAT
;
A
#
# COMPACT_ATOMS: atom_id res chain seq x y z
N GLN A 1 -14.17 -17.76 -2.38
CA GLN A 1 -14.23 -16.75 -1.30
C GLN A 1 -12.85 -16.41 -0.73
N LEU A 2 -12.29 -17.07 0.31
CA LEU A 2 -10.98 -16.63 0.87
C LEU A 2 -9.79 -16.78 -0.12
N GLN A 3 -9.65 -17.94 -0.76
CA GLN A 3 -8.55 -18.16 -1.73
C GLN A 3 -8.63 -17.20 -2.93
N GLU A 4 -9.84 -16.91 -3.36
CA GLU A 4 -10.14 -15.96 -4.44
C GLU A 4 -9.80 -14.52 -4.02
N PHE A 5 -10.14 -14.13 -2.79
CA PHE A 5 -9.75 -12.84 -2.22
C PHE A 5 -8.23 -12.66 -2.18
N ILE A 6 -7.51 -13.70 -1.71
CA ILE A 6 -6.05 -13.71 -1.67
C ILE A 6 -5.47 -13.58 -3.10
N LEU A 7 -6.02 -14.32 -4.07
CA LEU A 7 -5.58 -14.28 -5.45
C LEU A 7 -5.78 -12.90 -6.09
N HIS A 8 -6.91 -12.25 -5.82
CA HIS A 8 -7.17 -10.90 -6.32
C HIS A 8 -6.16 -9.89 -5.78
N ILE A 9 -5.87 -9.92 -4.47
CA ILE A 9 -4.87 -9.03 -3.88
C ILE A 9 -3.48 -9.31 -4.46
N SER A 10 -3.12 -10.59 -4.62
CA SER A 10 -1.77 -10.95 -5.10
C SER A 10 -1.49 -10.55 -6.54
N GLN A 11 -2.52 -10.42 -7.37
CA GLN A 11 -2.40 -9.94 -8.75
C GLN A 11 -2.24 -8.41 -8.83
N GLU A 12 -2.65 -7.68 -7.78
CA GLU A 12 -2.74 -6.21 -7.81
C GLU A 12 -1.53 -5.49 -7.20
N TYR A 13 -0.42 -6.16 -6.93
CA TYR A 13 0.78 -5.50 -6.39
C TYR A 13 1.54 -4.62 -7.40
N VAL A 14 1.32 -4.80 -8.72
CA VAL A 14 2.06 -4.03 -9.72
C VAL A 14 1.63 -2.56 -9.71
N LEU A 15 2.55 -1.67 -9.38
CA LEU A 15 2.31 -0.22 -9.42
C LEU A 15 2.43 0.34 -10.85
N PRO A 16 1.52 1.25 -11.27
CA PRO A 16 1.68 2.02 -12.51
C PRO A 16 3.01 2.79 -12.51
N GLN A 17 3.62 2.94 -13.70
CA GLN A 17 4.92 3.61 -13.84
C GLN A 17 4.88 5.03 -13.27
N MET A 18 3.80 5.77 -13.51
CA MET A 18 3.59 7.13 -12.97
C MET A 18 3.74 7.21 -11.45
N VAL A 19 3.29 6.20 -10.71
CA VAL A 19 3.41 6.17 -9.23
C VAL A 19 4.87 5.94 -8.83
N ARG A 20 5.58 5.06 -9.55
CA ARG A 20 7.01 4.81 -9.32
C ARG A 20 7.83 6.08 -9.57
N ASP A 21 7.54 6.77 -10.67
CA ASP A 21 8.23 8.01 -11.04
C ASP A 21 8.03 9.08 -9.96
N VAL A 22 6.80 9.24 -9.46
CA VAL A 22 6.50 10.15 -8.33
C VAL A 22 7.34 9.79 -7.12
N ILE A 23 7.40 8.52 -6.71
CA ILE A 23 8.21 8.09 -5.56
C ILE A 23 9.69 8.42 -5.77
N THR A 24 10.24 8.12 -6.95
CA THR A 24 11.65 8.40 -7.27
C THR A 24 11.98 9.87 -7.42
N SER A 25 10.98 10.72 -7.68
CA SER A 25 11.18 12.17 -7.83
C SER A 25 11.45 12.87 -6.50
N PHE A 26 11.07 12.26 -5.37
CA PHE A 26 11.36 12.81 -4.05
C PHE A 26 12.83 12.62 -3.68
N PRO A 27 13.45 13.58 -2.96
CA PRO A 27 14.73 13.37 -2.31
C PRO A 27 14.73 12.14 -1.39
N GLN A 28 15.83 11.39 -1.34
CA GLN A 28 15.95 10.18 -0.50
C GLN A 28 15.78 10.45 1.01
N ASN A 29 16.03 11.68 1.46
CA ASN A 29 15.83 12.12 2.84
C ASN A 29 14.41 12.63 3.13
N SER A 30 13.48 12.52 2.18
CA SER A 30 12.09 12.94 2.38
C SER A 30 11.37 12.02 3.36
N HIS A 31 10.46 12.59 4.16
CA HIS A 31 9.69 11.80 5.12
C HIS A 31 8.80 10.78 4.38
N PRO A 32 8.80 9.48 4.75
CA PRO A 32 8.06 8.44 4.03
C PRO A 32 6.57 8.74 3.86
N MET A 33 5.94 9.32 4.88
CA MET A 33 4.52 9.72 4.79
C MET A 33 4.25 10.79 3.73
N ALA A 34 5.17 11.72 3.48
CA ALA A 34 4.98 12.73 2.44
C ALA A 34 4.99 12.10 1.04
N ILE A 35 5.89 11.13 0.82
CA ILE A 35 5.95 10.36 -0.42
C ILE A 35 4.69 9.49 -0.58
N LEU A 36 4.19 8.90 0.51
CA LEU A 36 2.96 8.10 0.52
C LEU A 36 1.73 8.92 0.10
N ILE A 37 1.56 10.13 0.66
CA ILE A 37 0.47 11.04 0.30
C ILE A 37 0.51 11.36 -1.19
N ALA A 38 1.68 11.73 -1.71
CA ALA A 38 1.85 12.01 -3.14
C ALA A 38 1.56 10.79 -4.03
N SER A 39 1.92 9.59 -3.57
CA SER A 39 1.65 8.34 -4.26
C SER A 39 0.15 8.04 -4.33
N PHE A 40 -0.60 8.31 -3.25
CA PHE A 40 -2.06 8.20 -3.27
C PHE A 40 -2.71 9.21 -4.20
N SER A 41 -2.24 10.46 -4.23
CA SER A 41 -2.74 11.44 -5.21
C SER A 41 -2.46 11.01 -6.66
N SER A 42 -1.28 10.41 -6.91
CA SER A 42 -0.94 9.83 -8.22
C SER A 42 -1.87 8.67 -8.61
N LEU A 43 -2.18 7.77 -7.67
CA LEU A 43 -3.17 6.71 -7.90
C LEU A 43 -4.58 7.27 -8.14
N ALA A 44 -5.00 8.30 -7.41
CA ALA A 44 -6.29 8.94 -7.63
C ALA A 44 -6.41 9.52 -9.05
N ALA A 45 -5.33 10.10 -9.58
CA ALA A 45 -5.28 10.58 -10.95
C ALA A 45 -5.32 9.42 -11.97
N TYR A 46 -4.61 8.32 -11.70
CA TYR A 46 -4.59 7.14 -12.57
C TYR A 46 -5.95 6.44 -12.67
N TYR A 47 -6.69 6.35 -11.56
CA TYR A 47 -7.99 5.68 -11.46
C TYR A 47 -9.18 6.64 -11.59
N CYS A 48 -8.99 7.86 -12.09
CA CYS A 48 -10.02 8.91 -12.11
C CYS A 48 -11.29 8.52 -12.90
N ASP A 49 -11.13 7.81 -14.03
CA ASP A 49 -12.23 7.44 -14.92
C ASP A 49 -12.80 6.02 -14.67
N GLN A 50 -12.19 5.25 -13.75
CA GLN A 50 -12.61 3.88 -13.49
C GLN A 50 -13.81 3.88 -12.54
N LYS A 51 -15.00 3.58 -13.08
CA LYS A 51 -16.18 3.26 -12.28
C LYS A 51 -16.09 1.80 -11.88
N THR A 52 -15.39 1.53 -10.79
CA THR A 52 -15.22 0.20 -10.25
C THR A 52 -16.22 -0.06 -9.12
N ASP A 53 -16.52 -1.33 -8.89
CA ASP A 53 -17.23 -1.75 -7.69
C ASP A 53 -16.39 -1.37 -6.45
N GLY A 54 -17.03 -0.83 -5.42
CA GLY A 54 -16.33 -0.35 -4.23
C GLY A 54 -15.53 -1.45 -3.53
N GLU A 55 -16.01 -2.70 -3.60
CA GLU A 55 -15.27 -3.85 -3.04
C GLU A 55 -13.96 -4.12 -3.81
N LEU A 56 -13.96 -3.95 -5.13
CA LEU A 56 -12.77 -4.12 -5.96
C LEU A 56 -11.75 -3.01 -5.72
N GLU A 57 -12.20 -1.76 -5.58
CA GLU A 57 -11.34 -0.63 -5.24
C GLU A 57 -10.67 -0.80 -3.87
N CYS A 58 -11.39 -1.34 -2.89
CA CYS A 58 -10.82 -1.65 -1.57
C CYS A 58 -9.73 -2.74 -1.66
N LYS A 59 -9.96 -3.82 -2.41
CA LYS A 59 -8.95 -4.89 -2.63
C LYS A 59 -7.70 -4.33 -3.32
N LEU A 60 -7.91 -3.53 -4.36
CA LEU A 60 -6.86 -2.82 -5.08
C LEU A 60 -6.06 -1.93 -4.12
N ALA A 61 -6.71 -1.11 -3.30
CA ALA A 61 -6.05 -0.22 -2.36
C ALA A 61 -5.15 -1.00 -1.38
N VAL A 62 -5.66 -2.09 -0.78
CA VAL A 62 -4.88 -2.93 0.13
C VAL A 62 -3.61 -3.46 -0.55
N ALA A 63 -3.70 -3.96 -1.78
CA ALA A 63 -2.53 -4.44 -2.53
C ALA A 63 -1.53 -3.31 -2.84
N LYS A 64 -2.00 -2.19 -3.40
CA LYS A 64 -1.13 -1.08 -3.86
C LYS A 64 -0.43 -0.39 -2.68
N VAL A 65 -1.08 -0.26 -1.52
CA VAL A 65 -0.48 0.34 -0.31
C VAL A 65 0.77 -0.42 0.11
N ALA A 66 0.70 -1.76 0.19
CA ALA A 66 1.86 -2.58 0.54
C ALA A 66 3.05 -2.36 -0.41
N SER A 67 2.77 -2.35 -1.73
CA SER A 67 3.81 -2.12 -2.74
C SER A 67 4.37 -0.70 -2.73
N ILE A 68 3.55 0.32 -2.50
CA ILE A 68 4.01 1.71 -2.37
C ILE A 68 4.95 1.83 -1.17
N VAL A 69 4.52 1.34 -0.01
CA VAL A 69 5.32 1.46 1.23
C VAL A 69 6.66 0.74 1.08
N ALA A 70 6.66 -0.46 0.48
CA ALA A 70 7.91 -1.17 0.23
C ALA A 70 8.82 -0.42 -0.77
N LEU A 71 8.23 0.17 -1.81
CA LEU A 71 8.98 0.96 -2.79
C LEU A 71 9.57 2.23 -2.17
N ILE A 72 8.82 2.91 -1.31
CA ILE A 72 9.29 4.08 -0.56
C ILE A 72 10.48 3.68 0.32
N TYR A 73 10.39 2.56 1.03
CA TYR A 73 11.51 2.07 1.86
C TYR A 73 12.77 1.82 1.04
N ARG A 74 12.66 1.14 -0.11
CA ARG A 74 13.80 0.89 -1.00
C ARG A 74 14.38 2.19 -1.56
N HIS A 75 13.53 3.15 -1.93
CA HIS A 75 13.97 4.46 -2.41
C HIS A 75 14.77 5.25 -1.37
N ILE A 76 14.25 5.39 -0.14
CA ILE A 76 14.95 6.16 0.92
C ILE A 76 16.22 5.46 1.42
N THR A 77 16.33 4.13 1.23
CA THR A 77 17.53 3.36 1.55
C THR A 77 18.48 3.17 0.36
N ASN A 78 18.18 3.78 -0.78
CA ASN A 78 18.96 3.71 -2.02
C ASN A 78 19.21 2.25 -2.49
N GLN A 79 18.15 1.45 -2.47
CA GLN A 79 18.17 0.04 -2.89
C GLN A 79 17.27 -0.16 -4.12
N ASP A 80 17.61 -1.14 -4.97
CA ASP A 80 16.86 -1.43 -6.19
C ASP A 80 15.44 -1.93 -5.92
N PHE A 81 14.52 -1.75 -6.86
CA PHE A 81 13.15 -2.20 -6.66
C PHE A 81 13.00 -3.71 -6.81
N ILE A 82 12.23 -4.31 -5.90
CA ILE A 82 11.91 -5.73 -5.88
C ILE A 82 10.45 -5.89 -6.27
N GLN A 83 10.19 -6.80 -7.21
CA GLN A 83 8.84 -7.10 -7.65
C GLN A 83 8.14 -8.03 -6.64
N ALA A 84 6.83 -7.84 -6.47
CA ALA A 84 6.03 -8.74 -5.67
C ALA A 84 6.05 -10.18 -6.21
N ASP A 85 6.06 -11.15 -5.30
CA ASP A 85 5.90 -12.57 -5.59
C ASP A 85 4.48 -13.02 -5.21
N VAL A 86 3.72 -13.41 -6.23
CA VAL A 86 2.31 -13.83 -6.14
C VAL A 86 2.16 -15.16 -5.35
N GLY A 87 3.24 -15.93 -5.21
CA GLY A 87 3.28 -17.18 -4.44
C GLY A 87 3.41 -17.00 -2.93
N LEU A 88 3.71 -15.79 -2.46
CA LEU A 88 3.90 -15.48 -1.03
C LEU A 88 2.60 -15.01 -0.38
N SER A 89 2.48 -15.21 0.95
CA SER A 89 1.43 -14.58 1.75
C SER A 89 1.62 -13.06 1.78
N TYR A 90 0.56 -12.31 2.14
CA TYR A 90 0.58 -10.85 2.16
C TYR A 90 1.78 -10.27 2.94
N SER A 91 2.02 -10.75 4.17
CA SER A 91 3.13 -10.30 5.01
C SER A 91 4.50 -10.75 4.51
N LYS A 92 4.64 -12.01 4.07
CA LYS A 92 5.88 -12.48 3.42
C LYS A 92 6.23 -11.66 2.18
N ASN A 93 5.24 -11.36 1.35
CA ASN A 93 5.44 -10.58 0.14
C ASN A 93 5.85 -9.14 0.49
N PHE A 94 5.26 -8.54 1.52
CA PHE A 94 5.68 -7.23 2.01
C PHE A 94 7.14 -7.22 2.50
N ILE A 95 7.55 -8.22 3.29
CA ILE A 95 8.95 -8.38 3.72
C ILE A 95 9.88 -8.57 2.52
N HIS A 96 9.48 -9.42 1.57
CA HIS A 96 10.24 -9.70 0.34
C HIS A 96 10.51 -8.41 -0.43
N MET A 97 9.47 -7.60 -0.67
CA MET A 97 9.60 -6.33 -1.39
C MET A 97 10.48 -5.30 -0.66
N MET A 98 10.53 -5.33 0.69
CA MET A 98 11.35 -4.38 1.46
C MET A 98 12.81 -4.78 1.62
N PHE A 99 13.11 -6.06 1.80
CA PHE A 99 14.41 -6.48 2.31
C PHE A 99 15.14 -7.53 1.46
N ASP A 100 14.57 -7.98 0.34
CA ASP A 100 15.14 -9.03 -0.52
C ASP A 100 15.49 -10.33 0.23
N ILE A 101 14.65 -10.72 1.20
CA ILE A 101 15.00 -11.84 2.08
C ILE A 101 14.60 -13.16 1.42
N SER A 102 15.54 -13.73 0.69
CA SER A 102 15.50 -15.09 0.13
C SER A 102 15.98 -16.18 1.12
N SER A 103 16.28 -15.84 2.39
CA SER A 103 16.87 -16.76 3.39
C SER A 103 16.02 -16.99 4.66
N TYR A 104 16.20 -18.17 5.26
CA TYR A 104 15.30 -18.96 6.10
C TYR A 104 15.21 -18.58 7.60
N LYS A 105 14.13 -19.05 8.25
CA LYS A 105 13.73 -18.96 9.68
C LYS A 105 13.45 -17.58 10.26
N PHE A 106 14.32 -16.59 10.11
CA PHE A 106 14.05 -15.24 10.65
C PHE A 106 12.79 -14.64 10.02
N THR A 107 12.62 -14.86 8.71
CA THR A 107 11.45 -14.45 7.94
C THR A 107 10.15 -15.05 8.46
N GLU A 108 10.13 -16.27 9.00
CA GLU A 108 8.88 -16.87 9.52
C GLU A 108 8.42 -16.23 10.84
N ILE A 109 9.36 -15.85 11.70
CA ILE A 109 9.03 -15.16 12.95
C ILE A 109 8.58 -13.74 12.65
N VAL A 110 9.28 -13.04 11.76
CA VAL A 110 8.93 -11.67 11.36
C VAL A 110 7.61 -11.63 10.58
N ASP A 111 7.35 -12.59 9.70
CA ASP A 111 6.09 -12.74 8.97
C ASP A 111 4.90 -12.87 9.93
N LYS A 112 4.99 -13.79 10.90
CA LYS A 112 3.94 -13.96 11.92
C LYS A 112 3.77 -12.72 12.79
N ALA A 113 4.87 -12.05 13.15
CA ALA A 113 4.80 -10.82 13.91
C ALA A 113 4.13 -9.69 13.11
N LEU A 114 4.44 -9.57 11.82
CA LEU A 114 3.82 -8.58 10.94
C LEU A 114 2.34 -8.86 10.70
N ASP A 115 1.93 -10.12 10.52
CA ASP A 115 0.51 -10.49 10.45
C ASP A 115 -0.24 -9.99 11.69
N VAL A 116 0.32 -10.22 12.89
CA VAL A 116 -0.27 -9.73 14.14
C VAL A 116 -0.31 -8.19 14.17
N ILE A 117 0.77 -7.52 13.78
CA ILE A 117 0.82 -6.05 13.74
C ILE A 117 -0.24 -5.50 12.78
N PHE A 118 -0.37 -6.05 11.58
CA PHE A 118 -1.37 -5.60 10.60
C PHE A 118 -2.79 -5.81 11.09
N VAL A 119 -3.09 -6.99 11.68
CA VAL A 119 -4.43 -7.24 12.24
C VAL A 119 -4.74 -6.29 13.39
N LEU A 120 -3.78 -6.04 14.30
CA LEU A 120 -3.98 -5.15 15.43
C LEU A 120 -4.15 -3.67 15.05
N HIS A 121 -3.60 -3.25 13.90
CA HIS A 121 -3.71 -1.88 13.39
C HIS A 121 -4.72 -1.75 12.24
N ALA A 122 -5.47 -2.81 11.92
CA ALA A 122 -6.36 -2.84 10.77
C ALA A 122 -7.48 -1.80 10.88
N ASP A 123 -8.01 -1.58 12.09
CA ASP A 123 -9.00 -0.56 12.36
C ASP A 123 -8.96 -0.12 13.82
N HIS A 124 -9.38 1.12 14.07
CA HIS A 124 -9.56 1.65 15.43
C HIS A 124 -10.71 2.65 15.46
N GLU A 125 -11.87 2.21 14.98
CA GLU A 125 -13.15 2.91 15.01
C GLU A 125 -13.10 4.31 14.36
N GLN A 126 -13.42 5.39 15.09
CA GLN A 126 -13.51 6.76 14.58
C GLN A 126 -12.37 7.64 15.10
N ASN A 127 -11.15 7.17 14.91
CA ASN A 127 -9.97 8.01 15.13
C ASN A 127 -9.87 9.14 14.08
N ALA A 128 -8.93 10.06 14.26
CA ALA A 128 -8.78 11.25 13.43
C ALA A 128 -8.62 10.93 11.93
N SER A 129 -7.81 9.93 11.56
CA SER A 129 -7.58 9.57 10.16
C SER A 129 -8.84 8.95 9.55
N THR A 130 -9.48 8.00 10.25
CA THR A 130 -10.73 7.38 9.77
C THR A 130 -11.85 8.40 9.61
N ALA A 131 -11.99 9.33 10.57
CA ALA A 131 -12.99 10.41 10.48
C ALA A 131 -12.73 11.34 9.29
N THR A 132 -11.47 11.70 9.04
CA THR A 132 -11.07 12.51 7.88
C THR A 132 -11.33 11.80 6.55
N VAL A 133 -11.02 10.50 6.45
CA VAL A 133 -11.34 9.68 5.26
C VAL A 133 -12.85 9.71 4.99
N ARG A 134 -13.67 9.50 6.02
CA ARG A 134 -15.14 9.54 5.89
C ARG A 134 -15.65 10.92 5.49
N MET A 135 -15.10 11.97 6.11
CA MET A 135 -15.52 13.34 5.83
C MET A 135 -15.16 13.76 4.39
N THR A 136 -13.96 13.40 3.95
CA THR A 136 -13.53 13.64 2.56
C THR A 136 -14.40 12.85 1.59
N GLY A 137 -14.65 11.56 1.88
CA GLY A 137 -15.47 10.66 1.08
C GLY A 137 -16.92 11.11 0.90
N SER A 138 -17.49 11.89 1.84
CA SER A 138 -18.88 12.36 1.72
C SER A 138 -19.10 13.32 0.53
N SER A 139 -18.02 13.90 -0.01
CA SER A 139 -18.08 14.76 -1.20
C SER A 139 -18.00 13.99 -2.53
N GLY A 140 -17.91 12.65 -2.49
CA GLY A 140 -17.77 11.77 -3.65
C GLY A 140 -16.41 11.77 -4.38
N PRO A 141 -15.26 12.06 -3.75
CA PRO A 141 -13.96 11.91 -4.41
C PRO A 141 -13.58 10.43 -4.52
N ASN A 142 -12.60 10.14 -5.38
CA ASN A 142 -12.03 8.80 -5.54
C ASN A 142 -11.45 8.27 -4.21
N LEU A 143 -11.51 6.95 -3.99
CA LEU A 143 -10.97 6.27 -2.81
C LEU A 143 -9.54 6.69 -2.45
N PHE A 144 -8.63 6.75 -3.43
CA PHE A 144 -7.23 7.12 -3.19
C PHE A 144 -7.05 8.58 -2.74
N ALA A 145 -7.95 9.48 -3.16
CA ALA A 145 -7.94 10.85 -2.65
C ALA A 145 -8.37 10.89 -1.17
N CYS A 146 -9.34 10.06 -0.77
CA CYS A 146 -9.71 9.90 0.64
C CYS A 146 -8.55 9.32 1.45
N LEU A 147 -7.84 8.31 0.93
CA LEU A 147 -6.66 7.73 1.58
C LEU A 147 -5.53 8.75 1.76
N ALA A 148 -5.31 9.63 0.78
CA ALA A 148 -4.36 10.74 0.90
C ALA A 148 -4.73 11.68 2.06
N ALA A 149 -6.02 12.00 2.23
CA ALA A 149 -6.49 12.82 3.34
C ALA A 149 -6.30 12.11 4.70
N GLY A 150 -6.58 10.81 4.77
CA GLY A 150 -6.33 10.01 5.98
C GLY A 150 -4.85 9.88 6.34
N ALA A 151 -3.96 9.80 5.35
CA ALA A 151 -2.52 9.74 5.58
C ALA A 151 -1.91 11.09 6.03
N ALA A 152 -2.62 12.20 5.84
CA ALA A 152 -2.18 13.54 6.20
C ALA A 152 -2.52 13.95 7.65
N THR A 153 -3.32 13.17 8.37
CA THR A 153 -3.67 13.40 9.78
C THR A 153 -2.66 12.78 10.73
#